data_AF-A0A3D0H491-F1
#
_entry.id   AF-A0A3D0H491-F1
#
_cell.length_a   1.000
_cell.length_b   1.000
_cell.length_c   1.000
_cell.angle_alpha   90.00
_cell.angle_beta   90.00
_cell.angle_gamma   90.00
#
_symmetry.space_group_name_H-M   'P 1'
#
loop_
_entity.id
_entity.type
_entity.pdbx_description
1 polymer ?
#
loop_
_entity_poly.entity_id
_entity_poly.type
_entity_poly.pdbx_seq_one_letter_code
_entity_poly.pdbx_strand_id
1 'polypeptide(L)'
;TPEMLDVVGKFYQQAMSDGYVGARGTGEMSWCLVEGCARKEDLMEYEARLTQTLRIYPYTACCQYDARRFDGATIMDVLSVHPLMIVRGQLVRNPFFVEPEVFIEEIRKRSACE
;
A
#
# COMPACT_ATOMS: atom_id res chain seq x y z
N THR A 1 -3.39 10.24 -7.75
CA THR A 1 -3.98 9.11 -6.97
C THR A 1 -4.87 8.17 -7.78
N PRO A 2 -4.95 8.28 -9.11
CA PRO A 2 -5.04 7.09 -9.97
C PRO A 2 -3.74 6.83 -10.73
N GLU A 3 -2.95 7.88 -10.99
CA GLU A 3 -1.75 7.76 -11.81
C GLU A 3 -0.69 6.84 -11.19
N MET A 4 -0.57 6.78 -9.86
CA MET A 4 0.39 5.90 -9.20
C MET A 4 0.05 4.40 -9.28
N LEU A 5 -1.23 4.03 -9.32
CA LEU A 5 -1.62 2.61 -9.51
C LEU A 5 -1.29 2.18 -10.95
N ASP A 6 -1.52 3.06 -11.91
CA ASP A 6 -1.17 2.84 -13.31
C ASP A 6 0.34 2.67 -13.51
N VAL A 7 1.17 3.38 -12.74
CA VAL A 7 2.64 3.23 -12.80
C VAL A 7 3.06 1.79 -12.53
N VAL A 8 2.46 1.13 -11.54
CA VAL A 8 2.78 -0.26 -11.19
C VAL A 8 2.46 -1.20 -12.35
N GLY A 9 1.25 -1.09 -12.92
CA GLY A 9 0.82 -1.91 -14.05
C GLY A 9 1.67 -1.68 -15.31
N LYS A 10 1.90 -0.41 -15.67
CA LYS A 10 2.72 -0.03 -16.82
C LYS A 10 4.17 -0.49 -16.68
N PHE A 11 4.75 -0.32 -15.50
CA PHE A 11 6.12 -0.76 -15.23
C PHE A 11 6.24 -2.28 -15.30
N TYR A 12 5.28 -3.02 -14.74
CA TYR A 12 5.24 -4.47 -14.87
C TYR A 12 5.15 -4.90 -16.34
N GLN A 13 4.25 -4.31 -17.12
CA GLN A 13 4.08 -4.61 -18.55
C GLN A 13 5.35 -4.31 -19.36
N GLN A 14 6.01 -3.18 -19.10
CA GLN A 14 7.27 -2.83 -19.73
C GLN A 14 8.37 -3.85 -19.40
N ALA A 15 8.48 -4.26 -18.12
CA ALA A 15 9.44 -5.28 -17.73
C ALA A 15 9.21 -6.59 -18.49
N MET A 16 7.94 -6.99 -18.70
CA MET A 16 7.62 -8.18 -19.50
C MET A 16 7.99 -8.01 -20.98
N SER A 17 7.72 -6.84 -21.58
CA SER A 17 8.09 -6.60 -22.99
C SER A 17 9.59 -6.58 -23.23
N ASP A 18 10.35 -6.14 -22.22
CA ASP A 18 11.81 -6.09 -22.27
C ASP A 18 12.47 -7.46 -22.01
N GLY A 19 11.68 -8.51 -21.76
CA GLY A 19 12.14 -9.88 -21.57
C GLY A 19 12.52 -10.23 -20.13
N TYR A 20 12.17 -9.41 -19.14
CA TYR A 20 12.35 -9.75 -17.73
C TYR A 20 11.27 -10.72 -17.23
N VAL A 21 11.58 -11.45 -16.16
CA VAL A 21 10.70 -12.45 -15.55
C VAL A 21 9.77 -11.89 -14.47
N GLY A 22 9.97 -10.64 -14.07
CA GLY A 22 9.10 -9.97 -13.10
C GLY A 22 9.51 -8.52 -12.85
N ALA A 23 8.74 -7.83 -12.02
CA ALA A 23 9.04 -6.49 -11.56
C ALA A 23 8.92 -6.41 -10.03
N ARG A 24 9.76 -5.58 -9.42
CA ARG A 24 9.74 -5.28 -7.99
C ARG A 24 9.92 -3.79 -7.79
N GLY A 25 9.41 -3.27 -6.69
CA GLY A 25 9.77 -1.95 -6.24
C GLY A 25 9.37 -1.67 -4.81
N THR A 26 9.84 -0.53 -4.34
CA THR A 26 9.76 -0.15 -2.94
C THR A 26 9.30 1.28 -2.83
N GLY A 27 8.43 1.58 -1.87
CA GLY A 27 8.00 2.93 -1.54
C GLY A 27 8.40 3.27 -0.10
N GLU A 28 9.15 4.34 0.10
CA GLU A 28 9.30 4.97 1.42
C GLU A 28 8.14 5.94 1.59
N MET A 29 7.41 5.89 2.70
CA MET A 29 6.10 6.53 2.82
C MET A 29 6.11 7.84 3.60
N SER A 30 7.24 8.27 4.16
CA SER A 30 7.31 9.50 4.97
C SER A 30 6.98 10.78 4.20
N TRP A 31 6.93 10.73 2.85
CA TRP A 31 6.47 11.85 2.02
C TRP A 31 5.03 12.27 2.37
N CYS A 32 4.16 11.33 2.77
CA CYS A 32 2.76 11.64 3.05
C CYS A 32 2.55 12.41 4.37
N LEU A 33 3.57 12.42 5.24
CA LEU A 33 3.55 13.17 6.51
C LEU A 33 3.81 14.67 6.31
N VAL A 34 4.21 15.09 5.10
CA VAL A 34 4.36 16.50 4.77
C VAL A 34 2.97 17.13 4.71
N GLU A 35 2.78 18.22 5.46
CA GLU A 35 1.50 18.93 5.53
C GLU A 35 0.97 19.29 4.14
N GLY A 36 -0.30 18.95 3.88
CA GLY A 36 -0.97 19.18 2.59
C GLY A 36 -0.59 18.19 1.47
N CYS A 37 0.28 17.22 1.71
CA CYS A 37 0.71 16.28 0.68
C CYS A 37 -0.30 15.15 0.42
N ALA A 38 -0.90 14.61 1.47
CA ALA A 38 -1.95 13.60 1.37
C ALA A 38 -2.88 13.66 2.59
N ARG A 39 -4.17 13.37 2.36
CA ARG A 39 -5.07 12.98 3.45
C ARG A 39 -4.81 11.52 3.81
N LYS A 40 -4.94 11.21 5.10
CA LYS A 40 -4.71 9.86 5.61
C LYS A 40 -5.66 8.85 4.97
N GLU A 41 -6.95 9.18 4.86
CA GLU A 41 -7.99 8.29 4.36
C GLU A 41 -7.76 7.97 2.88
N ASP A 42 -7.44 8.99 2.08
CA ASP A 42 -7.12 8.83 0.66
C ASP A 42 -5.89 7.96 0.44
N LEU A 43 -4.87 8.12 1.30
CA LEU A 43 -3.65 7.30 1.25
C LEU A 43 -3.96 5.84 1.59
N MET A 44 -4.74 5.58 2.64
CA MET A 44 -5.08 4.21 3.05
C MET A 44 -6.02 3.52 2.05
N GLU A 45 -6.94 4.26 1.43
CA GLU A 45 -7.72 3.73 0.30
C GLU A 45 -6.80 3.40 -0.90
N TYR A 46 -5.81 4.25 -1.20
CA TYR A 46 -4.81 3.97 -2.23
C TYR A 46 -4.00 2.70 -1.95
N GLU A 47 -3.50 2.52 -0.73
CA GLU A 47 -2.73 1.33 -0.34
C GLU A 47 -3.57 0.05 -0.45
N ALA A 48 -4.84 0.08 -0.02
CA ALA A 48 -5.75 -1.05 -0.19
C ALA A 48 -5.97 -1.38 -1.68
N ARG A 49 -6.17 -0.38 -2.53
CA ARG A 49 -6.30 -0.55 -3.99
C ARG A 49 -5.00 -1.06 -4.62
N LEU A 50 -3.84 -0.63 -4.14
CA LEU A 50 -2.56 -1.15 -4.58
C LEU A 50 -2.49 -2.66 -4.35
N THR A 51 -2.89 -3.13 -3.17
CA THR A 51 -2.97 -4.58 -2.88
C THR A 51 -3.87 -5.32 -3.88
N GLN A 52 -4.98 -4.73 -4.36
CA GLN A 52 -5.79 -5.31 -5.45
C GLN A 52 -5.04 -5.33 -6.78
N THR A 53 -4.37 -4.24 -7.15
CA THR A 53 -3.58 -4.14 -8.38
C THR A 53 -2.48 -5.20 -8.44
N LEU A 54 -1.83 -5.49 -7.31
CA LEU A 54 -0.78 -6.51 -7.21
C LEU A 54 -1.31 -7.95 -7.37
N ARG A 55 -2.62 -8.17 -7.25
CA ARG A 55 -3.25 -9.46 -7.61
C ARG A 55 -3.39 -9.64 -9.12
N ILE A 56 -3.51 -8.54 -9.87
CA ILE A 56 -3.66 -8.53 -11.33
C ILE A 56 -2.29 -8.59 -12.02
N TYR A 57 -1.34 -7.79 -11.53
CA TYR A 57 0.03 -7.76 -12.02
C TYR A 57 0.95 -8.33 -10.94
N PRO A 58 1.65 -9.47 -11.15
CA PRO A 58 2.52 -10.10 -10.15
C PRO A 58 3.84 -9.33 -9.93
N TYR A 59 3.67 -8.06 -9.59
CA TYR A 59 4.67 -7.12 -9.12
C TYR A 59 4.88 -7.32 -7.62
N THR A 60 6.13 -7.39 -7.16
CA THR A 60 6.40 -7.44 -5.71
C THR A 60 6.66 -6.03 -5.17
N ALA A 61 5.76 -5.53 -4.32
CA ALA A 61 5.91 -4.23 -3.66
C ALA A 61 6.39 -4.38 -2.21
N CYS A 62 7.19 -3.43 -1.74
CA CYS A 62 7.54 -3.26 -0.34
C CYS A 62 7.38 -1.79 0.08
N CYS A 63 6.28 -1.49 0.79
CA CYS A 63 6.03 -0.18 1.38
C CYS A 63 6.71 -0.09 2.76
N GLN A 64 7.40 1.02 3.01
CA GLN A 64 8.21 1.25 4.21
C GLN A 64 7.65 2.45 4.97
N TYR A 65 7.34 2.24 6.24
CA TYR A 65 6.80 3.26 7.14
C TYR A 65 7.71 3.42 8.34
N ASP A 66 8.14 4.64 8.64
CA ASP A 66 8.94 4.93 9.84
C ASP A 66 8.03 4.98 11.08
N ALA A 67 7.98 3.90 11.84
CA ALA A 67 7.15 3.78 13.05
C ALA A 67 7.47 4.83 14.15
N ARG A 68 8.57 5.58 14.05
CA ARG A 68 8.87 6.70 14.95
C ARG A 68 8.14 7.99 14.57
N ARG A 69 7.63 8.06 13.33
CA ARG A 69 7.03 9.25 12.71
C ARG A 69 5.53 9.08 12.47
N PHE A 70 5.10 7.88 12.11
CA PHE A 70 3.68 7.56 11.93
C PHE A 70 3.01 7.33 13.28
N ASP A 71 1.80 7.88 13.46
CA ASP A 71 1.00 7.63 14.66
C ASP A 71 0.48 6.18 14.70
N GLY A 72 0.15 5.71 15.90
CA GLY A 72 -0.29 4.33 16.12
C GLY A 72 -1.56 3.95 15.37
N ALA A 73 -2.52 4.88 15.19
CA ALA A 73 -3.74 4.59 14.46
C ALA A 73 -3.44 4.36 12.97
N THR A 74 -2.56 5.17 12.38
CA THR A 74 -2.11 5.01 10.99
C THR A 74 -1.32 3.71 10.80
N ILE A 75 -0.47 3.33 11.76
CA ILE A 75 0.22 2.02 11.70
C ILE A 75 -0.78 0.85 11.71
N MET A 76 -1.87 0.93 12.49
CA MET A 76 -2.91 -0.11 12.48
C MET A 76 -3.64 -0.19 11.14
N ASP A 77 -3.93 0.94 10.49
CA ASP A 77 -4.50 0.98 9.15
C ASP A 77 -3.52 0.38 8.11
N VAL A 78 -2.23 0.71 8.19
CA VAL A 78 -1.17 0.12 7.35
C VAL A 78 -1.11 -1.40 7.50
N LEU A 79 -1.17 -1.91 8.73
CA LEU A 79 -1.22 -3.35 8.99
C LEU A 79 -2.49 -4.00 8.41
N SER A 80 -3.60 -3.26 8.30
CA SER A 80 -4.84 -3.82 7.76
C SER A 80 -4.76 -4.08 6.26
N VAL A 81 -3.94 -3.32 5.52
CA VAL A 81 -3.89 -3.36 4.05
C VAL A 81 -2.69 -4.12 3.47
N HIS A 82 -1.77 -4.61 4.31
CA HIS A 82 -0.58 -5.37 3.89
C HIS A 82 -0.63 -6.85 4.34
N PRO A 83 -0.61 -7.83 3.43
CA PRO A 83 -0.72 -9.25 3.78
C PRO A 83 0.53 -9.82 4.45
N LEU A 84 1.68 -9.16 4.26
CA LEU A 84 2.98 -9.57 4.79
C LEU A 84 3.63 -8.39 5.51
N MET A 85 4.42 -8.68 6.53
CA MET A 85 5.20 -7.68 7.26
C MET A 85 6.60 -8.20 7.57
N ILE A 86 7.55 -7.30 7.78
CA ILE A 86 8.92 -7.62 8.18
C ILE A 86 9.07 -7.33 9.67
N VAL A 87 9.31 -8.38 10.47
CA VAL A 87 9.52 -8.27 11.92
C VAL A 87 10.88 -8.84 12.26
N ARG A 88 11.75 -8.04 12.86
CA ARG A 88 13.13 -8.45 13.25
C ARG A 88 13.89 -9.13 12.11
N GLY A 89 13.75 -8.61 10.89
CA GLY A 89 14.40 -9.15 9.69
C GLY A 89 13.74 -10.40 9.10
N GLN A 90 12.60 -10.84 9.62
CA GLN A 90 11.86 -11.99 9.12
C GLN A 90 10.58 -11.56 8.42
N LEU A 91 10.31 -12.16 7.25
CA LEU A 91 9.04 -12.02 6.55
C LEU A 91 7.99 -12.90 7.21
N VAL A 92 6.90 -12.31 7.69
CA VAL A 92 5.81 -13.03 8.35
C VAL A 92 4.47 -12.66 7.73
N ARG A 93 3.50 -13.58 7.82
CA ARG A 93 2.11 -13.28 7.49
C ARG A 93 1.55 -12.31 8.52
N ASN A 94 0.93 -11.24 8.06
CA ASN A 94 0.36 -10.23 8.92
C ASN A 94 -1.02 -10.71 9.42
N PRO A 95 -1.22 -10.92 10.73
CA PRO A 95 -2.49 -11.39 11.27
C PRO A 95 -3.60 -10.34 11.26
N PHE A 96 -3.26 -9.06 11.04
CA PHE A 96 -4.21 -7.95 11.00
C PHE A 96 -4.71 -7.66 9.59
N PHE A 97 -4.19 -8.35 8.56
CA PHE A 97 -4.60 -8.14 7.19
C PHE A 97 -6.09 -8.46 6.99
N VAL A 98 -6.80 -7.56 6.31
CA VAL A 98 -8.18 -7.75 5.89
C VAL A 98 -8.26 -7.63 4.36
N GLU A 99 -9.31 -8.21 3.78
CA GLU A 99 -9.51 -8.10 2.32
C GLU A 99 -9.69 -6.63 1.91
N PRO A 100 -9.06 -6.17 0.80
CA PRO A 100 -9.08 -4.77 0.39
C PRO A 100 -10.48 -4.18 0.29
N GLU A 101 -11.45 -4.95 -0.20
CA GLU A 101 -12.85 -4.52 -0.36
C GLU A 101 -13.47 -4.15 0.98
N VAL A 102 -13.21 -4.96 2.02
CA VAL A 102 -13.70 -4.72 3.38
C VAL A 102 -13.08 -3.46 3.98
N PHE A 103 -11.77 -3.29 3.79
CA PHE A 103 -11.07 -2.10 4.30
C PHE A 103 -11.52 -0.81 3.60
N ILE A 104 -11.71 -0.85 2.28
CA ILE A 104 -12.15 0.31 1.49
C ILE A 104 -13.56 0.75 1.91
N GLU A 105 -14.46 -0.18 2.19
CA GLU A 105 -15.78 0.16 2.72
C GLU A 105 -15.71 0.84 4.10
N GLU A 106 -14.82 0.36 4.97
CA GLU A 106 -14.61 0.90 6.31
C GLU A 106 -14.00 2.31 6.26
N ILE A 107 -12.93 2.51 5.49
CA ILE A 107 -12.25 3.82 5.41
C ILE A 107 -13.18 4.89 4.84
N ARG A 108 -14.00 4.55 3.83
CA ARG A 108 -14.98 5.48 3.25
C ARG A 108 -16.06 5.92 4.24
N LYS A 109 -16.48 5.02 5.15
CA LYS A 109 -17.43 5.38 6.23
C LYS A 109 -16.80 6.38 7.19
N ARG A 110 -15.53 6.19 7.55
CA ARG A 110 -14.80 7.13 8.42
C ARG A 110 -14.70 8.51 7.78
N SER A 111 -14.33 8.59 6.50
CA SER A 111 -14.23 9.85 5.75
C SER A 111 -15.55 10.61 5.60
N ALA A 112 -16.70 9.95 5.75
CA ALA A 112 -18.02 10.55 5.62
C ALA A 112 -18.59 11.09 6.96
N CYS A 113 -17.98 10.72 8.08
CA CYS A 113 -18.38 11.19 9.42
C CYS A 113 -17.56 12.39 9.92
N GLU A 114 -16.52 12.80 9.19
CA GLU A 114 -15.69 13.98 9.43
C GLU A 114 -16.11 15.18 8.56
#